data_AF-A0A1V6MUE0-F1
#
_entry.id   AF-A0A1V6MUE0-F1
#
_cell.length_a   1.000
_cell.length_b   1.000
_cell.length_c   1.000
_cell.angle_alpha   90.00
_cell.angle_beta   90.00
_cell.angle_gamma   90.00
#
_symmetry.space_group_name_H-M   'P 1'
#
loop_
_entity.id
_entity.type
_entity.pdbx_description
1 polymer ?
#
loop_
_entity_poly.entity_id
_entity_poly.type
_entity_poly.pdbx_seq_one_letter_code
_entity_poly.pdbx_strand_id
1 'polypeptide(L)' 'MIAEAARLDAAVVAGLPADTDLFGPEIGLTSLAGVTLLGAVDARFGVDVAALDLSLDSLQSIATLADFVTAHRSTL' A
#
# COMPACT_ATOMS: atom_id res chain seq x y z
N MET A 1 -3.38 -6.08 -4.64
CA MET A 1 -3.36 -4.69 -4.16
C MET A 1 -2.16 -3.91 -4.66
N ILE A 2 -0.92 -4.11 -4.14
CA ILE A 2 0.24 -3.30 -4.57
C ILE A 2 0.57 -3.53 -6.05
N ALA A 3 0.70 -4.79 -6.46
CA ALA A 3 0.98 -5.16 -7.85
C ALA A 3 -0.08 -4.61 -8.84
N GLU A 4 -1.36 -4.70 -8.46
CA GLU A 4 -2.47 -4.19 -9.27
C GLU A 4 -2.46 -2.67 -9.40
N ALA A 5 -2.22 -1.95 -8.28
CA ALA A 5 -2.12 -0.50 -8.27
C ALA A 5 -0.92 -0.01 -9.10
N ALA A 6 0.23 -0.67 -8.96
CA ALA A 6 1.45 -0.37 -9.71
C ALA A 6 1.44 -0.90 -11.16
N ARG A 7 0.42 -1.68 -11.56
CA ARG A 7 0.39 -2.45 -12.82
C ARG A 7 1.64 -3.31 -13.03
N LEU A 8 2.13 -3.89 -11.94
CA LEU A 8 3.24 -4.84 -11.91
C LEU A 8 2.71 -6.27 -11.74
N ASP A 9 3.55 -7.24 -12.07
CA ASP A 9 3.27 -8.64 -11.76
C ASP A 9 3.35 -8.89 -10.26
N ALA A 10 2.41 -9.66 -9.72
CA ALA A 10 2.39 -10.02 -8.30
C ALA A 10 3.67 -10.77 -7.88
N ALA A 11 4.25 -11.56 -8.78
CA ALA A 11 5.52 -12.25 -8.54
C ALA A 11 6.71 -11.29 -8.43
N VAL A 12 6.71 -10.19 -9.19
CA VAL A 12 7.75 -9.15 -9.11
C VAL A 12 7.65 -8.46 -7.77
N VAL A 13 6.45 -8.00 -7.37
CA VAL A 13 6.26 -7.33 -6.08
C VAL A 13 6.58 -8.25 -4.90
N ALA A 14 6.25 -9.54 -4.99
CA ALA A 14 6.58 -10.51 -3.95
C ALA A 14 8.10 -10.79 -3.83
N GLY A 15 8.87 -10.51 -4.88
CA GLY A 15 10.32 -10.61 -4.88
C GLY A 15 11.03 -9.32 -4.46
N LEU A 16 10.31 -8.21 -4.31
CA LEU A 16 10.89 -6.94 -3.87
C LEU A 16 11.17 -6.97 -2.36
N PRO A 17 12.26 -6.34 -1.91
CA PRO A 17 12.52 -6.08 -0.50
C PRO A 17 11.34 -5.37 0.18
N ALA A 18 11.11 -5.67 1.46
CA ALA A 18 10.02 -5.05 2.21
C ALA A 18 10.27 -3.54 2.44
N ASP A 19 11.52 -3.11 2.48
CA ASP A 19 11.94 -1.71 2.56
C ASP A 19 11.86 -0.96 1.22
N THR A 20 11.43 -1.62 0.14
CA THR A 20 11.24 -0.96 -1.15
C THR A 20 10.21 0.16 -1.06
N ASP A 21 10.59 1.33 -1.55
CA ASP A 21 9.74 2.51 -1.59
C ASP A 21 8.56 2.32 -2.54
N LEU A 22 7.35 2.59 -2.06
CA LEU A 22 6.12 2.49 -2.86
C LEU A 22 6.10 3.53 -3.99
N PHE A 23 6.52 4.77 -3.67
CA PHE A 23 6.63 5.88 -4.63
C PHE A 23 8.00 5.95 -5.31
N GLY A 24 8.90 5.02 -4.97
CA GLY A 24 10.24 4.91 -5.55
C GLY A 24 10.20 4.40 -7.00
N PRO A 25 11.34 4.40 -7.70
CA PRO A 25 11.42 3.97 -9.10
C PRO A 25 11.11 2.48 -9.32
N GLU A 26 11.23 1.65 -8.28
CA GLU A 26 11.03 0.20 -8.36
C GLU A 26 9.54 -0.16 -8.45
N ILE A 27 8.69 0.51 -7.66
CA ILE A 27 7.22 0.32 -7.69
C ILE A 27 6.54 1.40 -8.53
N GLY A 28 6.98 2.65 -8.40
CA GLY A 28 6.50 3.77 -9.21
C GLY A 28 5.03 4.10 -9.00
N LEU A 29 4.52 3.99 -7.76
CA LEU A 29 3.14 4.36 -7.47
C LEU A 29 2.91 5.84 -7.81
N THR A 30 2.08 6.09 -8.80
CA THR A 30 1.56 7.43 -9.08
C THR A 30 0.54 7.81 -8.01
N SER A 31 0.25 9.11 -7.84
CA SER A 31 -0.77 9.56 -6.88
C SER A 31 -2.13 8.87 -7.07
N LEU A 32 -2.55 8.63 -8.33
CA LEU A 32 -3.79 7.91 -8.62
C LEU A 32 -3.71 6.42 -8.24
N ALA A 33 -2.58 5.80 -8.50
CA ALA A 33 -2.34 4.41 -8.11
C ALA A 33 -2.29 4.27 -6.58
N GLY A 34 -1.76 5.27 -5.86
CA GLY A 34 -1.83 5.35 -4.40
C GLY A 34 -3.27 5.40 -3.89
N VAL A 35 -4.13 6.24 -4.47
CA VAL A 35 -5.56 6.28 -4.11
C VAL A 35 -6.25 4.93 -4.38
N THR A 36 -5.93 4.29 -5.50
CA THR A 36 -6.45 2.95 -5.85
C THR A 36 -6.00 1.90 -4.82
N LEU A 37 -4.75 1.99 -4.36
CA LEU A 37 -4.21 1.13 -3.32
C LEU A 37 -4.95 1.32 -1.98
N LEU A 38 -5.22 2.57 -1.57
CA LEU A 38 -5.98 2.86 -0.35
C LEU A 38 -7.39 2.28 -0.41
N GLY A 39 -8.09 2.48 -1.52
CA GLY A 39 -9.44 1.91 -1.70
C GLY A 39 -9.42 0.37 -1.67
N ALA A 40 -8.38 -0.26 -2.22
CA ALA A 40 -8.21 -1.71 -2.13
C ALA A 40 -7.89 -2.18 -0.69
N VAL A 41 -7.14 -1.40 0.09
CA VAL A 41 -6.85 -1.68 1.50
C VAL A 41 -8.12 -1.60 2.33
N ASP A 42 -8.89 -0.54 2.17
CA ASP A 42 -10.18 -0.35 2.84
C ASP A 42 -11.15 -1.48 2.50
N ALA A 43 -11.36 -1.76 1.21
CA ALA A 43 -12.27 -2.83 0.77
C ALA A 43 -11.85 -4.23 1.25
N ARG A 44 -10.55 -4.49 1.41
CA ARG A 44 -10.02 -5.83 1.77
C ARG A 44 -9.91 -6.03 3.29
N PHE A 45 -9.54 -4.98 4.02
CA PHE A 45 -9.15 -5.06 5.43
C PHE A 45 -9.99 -4.17 6.35
N GLY A 46 -10.87 -3.31 5.80
CA GLY A 46 -11.64 -2.32 6.55
C GLY A 46 -10.77 -1.22 7.16
N VAL A 47 -9.59 -0.97 6.57
CA VAL A 47 -8.64 0.03 7.04
C VAL A 47 -8.76 1.27 6.16
N ASP A 48 -9.46 2.28 6.65
CA ASP A 48 -9.57 3.58 5.97
C ASP A 48 -8.40 4.48 6.37
N VAL A 49 -7.36 4.48 5.53
CA VAL A 49 -6.18 5.34 5.71
C VAL A 49 -6.54 6.82 5.58
N ALA A 50 -7.46 7.18 4.69
CA ALA A 50 -7.83 8.56 4.44
C ALA A 50 -8.64 9.15 5.60
N ALA A 51 -9.48 8.35 6.25
CA ALA A 51 -10.18 8.74 7.47
C ALA A 51 -9.26 8.93 8.68
N LEU A 52 -8.07 8.33 8.67
CA LEU A 52 -7.08 8.44 9.75
C LEU A 52 -6.19 9.68 9.63
N ASP A 53 -6.52 10.62 8.74
CA ASP A 53 -5.73 11.82 8.42
C ASP A 53 -4.29 11.49 8.00
N LEU A 54 -4.08 10.26 7.53
CA LEU A 54 -2.78 9.76 7.09
C LEU A 54 -2.62 10.00 5.59
N SER A 55 -1.55 10.70 5.25
CA SER A 55 -1.14 10.85 3.86
C SER A 55 -0.53 9.55 3.34
N LEU A 56 -0.69 9.33 2.04
CA LEU A 56 0.04 8.29 1.32
C LEU A 56 1.56 8.39 1.50
N ASP A 57 2.10 9.60 1.69
CA ASP A 57 3.51 9.83 2.01
C ASP A 57 3.96 9.18 3.33
N SER A 58 3.02 8.95 4.26
CA SER A 58 3.31 8.22 5.50
C SER A 58 3.55 6.73 5.24
N LEU A 59 3.12 6.21 4.08
CA LEU A 59 3.30 4.84 3.63
C LEU A 59 4.49 4.81 2.67
N GLN A 60 5.67 5.00 3.23
CA GLN A 60 6.91 5.16 2.47
C GLN A 60 7.31 3.87 1.75
N SER A 61 7.18 2.72 2.43
CA SER A 61 7.64 1.41 1.94
C SER A 61 6.55 0.33 2.02
N ILE A 62 6.79 -0.81 1.36
CA ILE A 62 5.94 -2.01 1.45
C ILE A 62 5.77 -2.43 2.92
N ALA A 63 6.84 -2.42 3.70
CA ALA A 63 6.85 -2.76 5.12
C ALA A 63 5.95 -1.82 5.92
N THR A 64 6.10 -0.51 5.73
CA THR A 64 5.26 0.49 6.43
C THR A 64 3.78 0.28 6.15
N LEU A 65 3.42 0.00 4.89
CA LEU A 65 2.04 -0.33 4.53
C LEU A 65 1.55 -1.62 5.17
N ALA A 66 2.37 -2.68 5.14
CA ALA A 66 2.02 -3.98 5.71
C ALA A 66 1.84 -3.89 7.24
N ASP A 67 2.74 -3.20 7.93
CA ASP A 67 2.68 -2.95 9.36
C ASP A 67 1.47 -2.10 9.72
N PHE A 68 1.20 -1.04 8.94
CA PHE A 68 0.05 -0.17 9.13
C PHE A 68 -1.27 -0.95 9.04
N VAL A 69 -1.43 -1.74 7.97
CA VAL A 69 -2.60 -2.59 7.78
C VAL A 69 -2.69 -3.61 8.91
N THR A 70 -1.59 -4.24 9.31
CA THR A 70 -1.60 -5.22 10.41
C THR A 70 -2.01 -4.59 11.74
N ALA A 71 -1.55 -3.38 12.04
CA ALA A 71 -1.88 -2.66 13.26
C ALA A 71 -3.34 -2.16 13.30
N HIS A 72 -3.92 -1.82 12.14
CA HIS A 72 -5.25 -1.21 12.03
C HIS A 72 -6.34 -2.15 11.54
N ARG A 73 -5.98 -3.38 11.12
CA ARG A 73 -6.95 -4.42 10.81
C ARG A 73 -7.83 -4.61 12.03
N SER A 74 -9.06 -4.09 11.94
CA SER A 74 -10.08 -4.33 12.94
C SER A 74 -10.30 -5.84 13.01
N THR A 75 -9.79 -6.46 14.07
CA THR A 75 -10.15 -7.81 14.46
C THR A 75 -11.62 -7.80 14.84
N LEU A 76 -12.48 -8.07 13.85
CA LEU A 76 -13.84 -8.57 14.06
C LEU A 76 -13.79 -10.10 14.03
#